data_AF-A0AAX2J9U4-F1
#
_entry.id   AF-A0AAX2J9U4-F1
#
_cell.length_a   1.000
_cell.length_b   1.000
_cell.length_c   1.000
_cell.angle_alpha   90.00
_cell.angle_beta   90.00
_cell.angle_gamma   90.00
#
_symmetry.space_group_name_H-M   'P 1'
#
loop_
_entity.id
_entity.type
_entity.pdbx_description
1 polymer ?
#
loop_
_entity_poly.entity_id
_entity_poly.type
_entity_poly.pdbx_seq_one_letter_code
_entity_poly.pdbx_strand_id
1 'polypeptide(L)' 'MERRRKRGRPLGSGVKNYRTLGCRFTEEEYLLVLESLKKLKKEYGSNNKIIFNLFKRYEKTLREKDNKM' A
#
# COMPACT_ATOMS: atom_id res chain seq x y z
N MET A 1 -37.57 26.77 23.56
CA MET A 1 -36.65 25.62 23.68
C MET A 1 -35.91 25.48 22.35
N GLU A 2 -34.68 25.99 22.29
CA GLU A 2 -33.90 26.11 21.03
C GLU A 2 -33.38 24.72 20.60
N ARG A 3 -33.84 24.21 19.46
CA ARG A 3 -33.48 22.87 18.96
C ARG A 3 -32.02 22.89 18.48
N ARG A 4 -31.10 22.33 19.29
CA ARG A 4 -29.71 22.08 18.87
C ARG A 4 -29.71 21.28 17.55
N ARG A 5 -29.24 21.89 16.45
CA ARG A 5 -29.06 21.20 15.17
C ARG A 5 -28.10 20.03 15.39
N LYS A 6 -28.56 18.80 15.16
CA LYS A 6 -27.70 17.60 15.17
C LYS A 6 -26.59 17.86 14.15
N ARG A 7 -25.35 18.09 14.62
CA ARG A 7 -24.18 18.16 13.74
C ARG A 7 -24.09 16.79 13.03
N GLY A 8 -24.45 16.77 11.75
CA GLY A 8 -24.34 15.56 10.94
C GLY A 8 -22.90 15.06 10.89
N ARG A 9 -22.71 13.77 10.59
CA ARG A 9 -21.39 13.22 10.29
C ARG A 9 -20.77 14.06 9.16
N PRO A 10 -19.50 14.50 9.27
CA PRO A 10 -18.86 15.17 8.15
C PRO A 10 -19.00 14.28 6.92
N LEU A 11 -19.60 14.82 5.86
CA LEU A 11 -19.60 14.20 4.55
C LEU A 11 -18.12 14.08 4.20
N GLY A 12 -17.60 12.84 4.17
CA GLY A 12 -16.21 12.60 3.79
C GLY A 12 -15.89 13.32 2.48
N SER A 13 -14.62 13.58 2.20
CA SER A 13 -14.15 14.45 1.10
C SER A 13 -14.60 14.09 -0.32
N GLY A 14 -15.43 13.05 -0.51
CA GLY A 14 -15.83 12.52 -1.82
C GLY A 14 -14.70 11.79 -2.55
N VAL A 15 -13.45 11.99 -2.11
CA VAL A 15 -12.26 11.37 -2.70
C VAL A 15 -12.12 9.93 -2.21
N LYS A 16 -12.14 8.99 -3.14
CA LYS A 16 -11.90 7.58 -2.89
C LYS A 16 -10.43 7.37 -2.51
N ASN A 17 -10.18 6.99 -1.26
CA ASN A 17 -8.84 6.73 -0.77
C ASN A 17 -8.46 5.28 -1.05
N TYR A 18 -7.52 5.04 -1.97
CA TYR A 18 -6.98 3.71 -2.22
C TYR A 18 -5.89 3.38 -1.20
N ARG A 19 -5.99 2.21 -0.56
CA ARG A 19 -5.04 1.76 0.46
C ARG A 19 -4.64 0.32 0.29
N THR A 20 -3.34 0.05 0.41
CA THR A 20 -2.79 -1.30 0.54
C THR A 20 -1.52 -1.24 1.39
N LEU A 21 -1.23 -2.30 2.15
CA LEU A 21 -0.09 -2.37 3.07
C LEU A 21 0.01 -1.18 4.06
N GLY A 22 -1.12 -0.54 4.40
CA GLY A 22 -1.15 0.65 5.27
C GLY A 22 -0.82 1.98 4.58
N CYS A 23 -0.42 1.96 3.30
CA CYS A 23 -0.09 3.16 2.52
C CYS A 23 -1.30 3.70 1.75
N ARG A 24 -1.27 5.00 1.43
CA ARG A 24 -2.25 5.65 0.54
C ARG A 24 -1.67 5.73 -0.86
N PHE A 25 -2.52 5.51 -1.86
CA PHE A 25 -2.15 5.49 -3.26
C PHE A 25 -3.15 6.26 -4.11
N THR A 26 -2.71 6.69 -5.28
CA THR A 26 -3.62 7.00 -6.39
C THR A 26 -4.30 5.71 -6.89
N GLU A 27 -5.32 5.84 -7.73
CA GLU A 27 -5.99 4.68 -8.31
C GLU A 27 -5.02 3.84 -9.18
N GLU A 28 -4.22 4.51 -10.00
CA GLU A 28 -3.25 3.86 -10.91
C GLU A 28 -2.18 3.08 -10.14
N GLU A 29 -1.58 3.72 -9.13
CA GLU A 29 -0.61 3.08 -8.24
C GLU A 29 -1.22 1.88 -7.52
N TYR A 30 -2.46 2.03 -7.03
CA TYR A 30 -3.16 0.96 -6.33
C TYR A 30 -3.40 -0.24 -7.23
N LEU A 31 -3.87 -0.04 -8.46
CA LEU A 31 -4.12 -1.11 -9.43
C LEU A 31 -2.82 -1.85 -9.77
N LEU A 32 -1.73 -1.13 -10.02
CA LEU A 32 -0.42 -1.70 -10.30
C LEU A 32 0.09 -2.55 -9.13
N VAL A 33 0.01 -2.02 -7.90
CA VAL A 33 0.43 -2.74 -6.70
C VAL A 33 -0.44 -3.97 -6.48
N LEU A 34 -1.76 -3.86 -6.69
CA LEU A 34 -2.68 -4.98 -6.53
C LEU A 34 -2.39 -6.11 -7.52
N GLU A 35 -2.13 -5.80 -8.78
CA GLU A 35 -1.78 -6.80 -9.80
C GLU A 35 -0.45 -7.48 -9.47
N SER A 36 0.55 -6.70 -9.07
CA SER A 36 1.86 -7.21 -8.66
C SER A 36 1.75 -8.14 -7.44
N LEU A 37 0.97 -7.75 -6.43
CA LEU A 37 0.73 -8.57 -5.23
C LEU A 37 0.00 -9.88 -5.58
N LYS A 38 -0.93 -9.89 -6.54
CA LYS A 38 -1.57 -11.13 -7.00
C LYS A 38 -0.56 -12.12 -7.57
N LYS A 39 0.38 -11.65 -8.41
CA LYS A 39 1.45 -12.48 -8.98
C LYS A 39 2.36 -13.02 -7.87
N LEU A 40 2.82 -12.14 -6.99
CA LEU A 40 3.69 -12.51 -5.86
C LEU A 40 2.99 -13.47 -4.87
N LYS A 41 1.68 -13.36 -4.68
CA LYS A 41 0.94 -14.26 -3.79
C LYS A 41 0.87 -15.69 -4.35
N LYS A 42 0.88 -15.88 -5.67
CA LYS A 42 0.99 -17.22 -6.29
C LYS A 42 2.34 -17.88 -5.98
N GLU A 43 3.41 -17.08 -5.92
CA GLU A 43 4.77 -17.56 -5.68
C GLU A 43 5.05 -17.79 -4.17
N TYR A 44 4.67 -16.82 -3.33
CA TYR A 44 5.07 -16.80 -1.91
C TYR A 44 3.95 -17.22 -0.93
N GLY A 45 2.70 -17.28 -1.38
CA GLY A 45 1.54 -17.72 -0.59
C GLY A 45 0.99 -16.72 0.44
N SER A 46 1.84 -15.91 1.09
CA SER A 46 1.41 -14.95 2.12
C SER A 46 2.09 -13.58 1.99
N ASN A 47 1.38 -12.52 2.40
CA ASN A 47 1.90 -11.14 2.33
C ASN A 47 3.20 -10.96 3.13
N ASN A 48 3.34 -11.61 4.29
CA ASN A 48 4.56 -11.52 5.10
C ASN A 48 5.77 -12.10 4.36
N LYS A 49 5.60 -13.24 3.67
CA LYS A 49 6.66 -13.85 2.84
C LYS A 49 7.03 -12.97 1.65
N ILE A 50 6.04 -12.31 1.03
CA ILE A 50 6.27 -11.35 -0.06
C ILE A 50 7.14 -10.20 0.44
N ILE A 51 6.73 -9.51 1.51
CA ILE A 51 7.45 -8.35 2.04
C ILE A 51 8.88 -8.75 2.44
N PHE A 52 9.05 -9.86 3.16
CA PHE A 52 10.37 -10.33 3.58
C PHE A 52 11.31 -10.60 2.39
N ASN A 53 10.82 -11.24 1.32
CA ASN A 53 11.62 -11.49 0.13
C ASN A 53 11.93 -10.22 -0.68
N LEU A 54 10.99 -9.28 -0.75
CA LEU A 54 11.24 -7.98 -1.37
C LEU A 54 12.37 -7.23 -0.64
N PHE A 55 12.36 -7.22 0.69
CA PHE A 55 13.43 -6.61 1.49
C PHE A 55 14.78 -7.31 1.27
N LYS A 56 14.83 -8.65 1.24
CA LYS A 56 16.07 -9.38 0.92
C LYS A 56 16.64 -9.01 -0.45
N ARG A 57 15.78 -8.93 -1.47
CA ARG A 57 16.19 -8.53 -2.83
C ARG A 57 16.72 -7.11 -2.84
N TYR A 58 16.01 -6.19 -2.19
CA TYR A 58 16.42 -4.80 -2.09
C TYR A 58 17.76 -4.63 -1.38
N GLU A 59 17.97 -5.30 -0.24
CA GLU A 59 19.24 -5.29 0.49
C GLU A 59 20.40 -5.80 -0.38
N LYS A 60 20.19 -6.89 -1.12
CA LYS A 60 21.18 -7.41 -2.05
C LYS A 60 21.54 -6.38 -3.13
N THR A 61 20.54 -5.73 -3.73
CA THR A 61 20.76 -4.69 -4.74
C THR A 61 21.50 -3.47 -4.18
N LEU A 62 21.25 -3.09 -2.93
CA LEU A 62 22.01 -2.01 -2.27
C LEU A 62 23.48 -2.40 -2.11
N ARG A 63 23.77 -3.58 -1.54
CA ARG A 63 25.15 -4.06 -1.38
C ARG A 63 25.91 -4.18 -2.71
N GLU A 64 25.23 -4.60 -3.77
CA GLU A 64 25.81 -4.67 -5.12
C GLU A 64 26.11 -3.30 -5.74
N LYS A 65 25.36 -2.26 -5.37
CA LYS A 65 25.67 -0.88 -5.76
C LYS A 65 26.86 -0.33 -5.00
N ASP A 66 26.93 -0.60 -3.70
CA ASP A 66 28.03 -0.12 -2.85
C ASP A 66 29.37 -0.74 -3.23
N ASN A 67 29.39 -2.02 -3.62
CA ASN A 67 30.60 -2.72 -4.10
C ASN A 67 31.05 -2.31 -5.53
N LYS A 68 30.28 -1.45 -6.22
CA LYS A 68 30.60 -0.92 -7.55
C LYS A 68 31.09 0.54 -7.52
N MET A 69 31.02 1.21 -6.37
CA MET A 69 31.69 2.49 -6.12
C MET A 69 33.10 2.26 -5.58
#